data_AF-A0A1X2HNQ9-F1
#
_entry.id   AF-A0A1X2HNQ9-F1
#
_cell.length_a   1.000
_cell.length_b   1.000
_cell.length_c   1.000
_cell.angle_alpha   90.00
_cell.angle_beta   90.00
_cell.angle_gamma   90.00
#
_symmetry.space_group_name_H-M   'P 1'
#
loop_
_entity.id
_entity.type
_entity.pdbx_description
1 polymer ?
#
loop_
_entity_poly.entity_id
_entity_poly.type
_entity_poly.pdbx_seq_one_letter_code
_entity_poly.pdbx_strand_id
1 'polypeptide(L)'
;MPVTCLVRWKNATGMRDFTLIAEHVTKSLHGKNMGQWGLSFKVYRDVNPALARQQQQQQMAPKDSKLMYQVSLAQQPGRVYCMVDGSVVVEAEKEIEVILSRLKNLWQLRQNVYIEGVTYEIGDFTLRVANILLGSTYKGLLLEATYHPCSTPNVSSDLIREFVKSIVPKTAELSAEYEYNYETVGLSNNDFTTAHTGYQYMMLFRNDGLL
;
A
#
# COMPACT_ATOMS: atom_id res chain seq x y z
N MET A 1 -8.29 -11.14 -10.60
CA MET A 1 -7.72 -9.79 -10.83
C MET A 1 -6.30 -9.95 -11.34
N PRO A 2 -5.75 -8.99 -12.08
CA PRO A 2 -4.35 -9.05 -12.47
C PRO A 2 -3.43 -8.92 -11.24
N VAL A 3 -2.23 -9.52 -11.30
CA VAL A 3 -1.26 -9.49 -10.20
C VAL A 3 -0.58 -8.13 -10.12
N THR A 4 -0.47 -7.59 -8.91
CA THR A 4 0.19 -6.31 -8.64
C THR A 4 1.40 -6.54 -7.71
N CYS A 5 2.44 -5.73 -7.87
CA CYS A 5 3.49 -5.55 -6.86
C CYS A 5 3.68 -4.06 -6.57
N LEU A 6 4.03 -3.75 -5.32
CA LEU A 6 4.32 -2.41 -4.86
C LEU A 6 5.81 -2.22 -4.59
N VAL A 7 6.32 -1.08 -5.04
CA VAL A 7 7.71 -0.70 -4.85
C VAL A 7 7.76 0.76 -4.40
N ARG A 8 8.53 1.04 -3.36
CA ARG A 8 8.88 2.39 -2.96
C ARG A 8 10.31 2.69 -3.36
N TRP A 9 10.51 3.75 -4.12
CA TRP A 9 11.82 4.35 -4.32
C TRP A 9 12.09 5.37 -3.20
N LYS A 10 12.94 4.99 -2.23
CA LYS A 10 13.18 5.71 -0.97
C LYS A 10 13.90 7.04 -1.16
N ASN A 11 14.99 7.03 -1.93
CA ASN A 11 15.86 8.19 -2.16
C ASN A 11 15.46 9.02 -3.38
N ALA A 12 14.22 8.91 -3.85
CA ALA A 12 13.69 9.77 -4.91
C ALA A 12 13.70 11.25 -4.47
N THR A 13 13.65 12.15 -5.45
CA THR A 13 13.76 13.61 -5.29
C THR A 13 12.49 14.33 -5.75
N GLY A 14 11.33 13.78 -5.35
CA GLY A 14 10.02 14.38 -5.58
C GLY A 14 9.70 14.50 -7.07
N MET A 15 9.33 15.71 -7.48
CA MET A 15 8.85 15.96 -8.84
C MET A 15 9.89 15.68 -9.93
N ARG A 16 11.19 15.83 -9.62
CA ARG A 16 12.26 15.55 -10.58
C ARG A 16 12.24 14.08 -11.02
N ASP A 17 12.24 13.16 -10.07
CA ASP A 17 12.25 11.72 -10.37
C ASP A 17 10.89 11.23 -10.86
N PHE A 18 9.80 11.85 -10.41
CA PHE A 18 8.48 11.62 -10.99
C PHE A 18 8.48 11.93 -12.49
N THR A 19 8.98 13.11 -12.89
CA THR A 19 9.05 13.51 -14.31
C THR A 19 10.00 12.62 -15.09
N LEU A 20 11.12 12.20 -14.49
CA LEU A 20 12.05 11.24 -15.10
C LEU A 20 11.33 9.95 -15.48
N ILE A 21 10.55 9.36 -14.56
CA ILE A 21 9.76 8.16 -14.86
C ILE A 21 8.71 8.45 -15.93
N ALA A 22 7.97 9.55 -15.81
CA ALA A 22 6.95 9.93 -16.78
C ALA A 22 7.52 10.04 -18.19
N GLU A 23 8.68 10.67 -18.35
CA GLU A 23 9.36 10.81 -19.63
C GLU A 23 9.90 9.47 -20.15
N HIS A 24 10.55 8.67 -19.31
CA HIS A 24 11.09 7.37 -19.72
C HIS A 24 9.97 6.41 -20.14
N VAL A 25 8.87 6.38 -19.39
CA VAL A 25 7.70 5.56 -19.71
C VAL A 25 7.07 5.99 -21.03
N THR A 26 6.85 7.28 -21.24
CA THR A 26 6.18 7.78 -22.45
C THR A 26 7.06 7.73 -23.70
N LYS A 27 8.35 8.09 -23.58
CA LYS A 27 9.27 8.17 -24.71
C LYS A 27 9.93 6.85 -25.05
N SER A 28 10.40 6.10 -24.06
CA SER A 28 11.19 4.88 -24.26
C SER A 28 10.32 3.62 -24.31
N LEU A 29 9.28 3.55 -23.47
CA LEU A 29 8.41 2.38 -23.36
C LEU A 29 7.07 2.54 -24.10
N HIS A 30 6.87 3.68 -24.78
CA HIS A 30 5.63 4.02 -25.49
C HIS A 30 4.37 3.91 -24.61
N GLY A 31 4.52 4.19 -23.32
CA GLY A 31 3.44 4.11 -22.35
C GLY A 31 2.39 5.20 -22.57
N LYS A 32 1.11 4.82 -22.50
CA LYS A 32 -0.02 5.73 -22.62
C LYS A 32 -0.44 6.24 -21.24
N ASN A 33 -0.52 7.55 -21.08
CA ASN A 33 -1.05 8.16 -19.86
C ASN A 33 -2.58 7.97 -19.81
N MET A 34 -3.07 7.35 -18.73
CA MET A 34 -4.47 7.02 -18.50
C MET A 34 -5.17 7.98 -17.51
N GLY A 35 -4.44 8.98 -16.99
CA GLY A 35 -4.97 10.01 -16.11
C GLY A 35 -4.63 9.79 -14.64
N GLN A 36 -5.36 10.51 -13.80
CA GLN A 36 -5.13 10.56 -12.35
C GLN A 36 -5.52 9.25 -11.67
N TRP A 37 -4.77 8.93 -10.63
CA TRP A 37 -5.01 7.81 -9.76
C TRP A 37 -4.75 8.22 -8.32
N GLY A 38 -5.40 7.55 -7.36
CA GLY A 38 -5.08 7.77 -5.97
C GLY A 38 -5.58 6.67 -5.04
N LEU A 39 -5.17 6.80 -3.78
CA LEU A 39 -5.62 5.96 -2.68
C LEU A 39 -5.65 6.78 -1.39
N SER A 40 -6.43 6.31 -0.42
CA SER A 40 -6.39 6.82 0.95
C SER A 40 -5.89 5.75 1.90
N PHE A 41 -5.00 6.13 2.80
CA PHE A 41 -4.45 5.25 3.82
C PHE A 41 -4.70 5.85 5.20
N LYS A 42 -5.29 5.07 6.11
CA LYS A 42 -5.60 5.47 7.48
C LYS A 42 -4.96 4.50 8.47
N VAL A 43 -4.47 5.04 9.58
CA VAL A 43 -3.94 4.26 10.70
C VAL A 43 -4.72 4.62 11.95
N TYR A 44 -5.23 3.59 12.62
CA TYR A 44 -5.90 3.69 13.89
C TYR A 44 -5.05 3.01 14.96
N ARG A 45 -5.03 3.60 16.15
CA ARG A 45 -4.35 3.08 17.33
C ARG A 45 -5.38 2.51 18.31
N ASP A 46 -5.09 1.34 18.86
CA ASP A 46 -5.89 0.75 19.94
C ASP A 46 -5.70 1.56 21.22
N VAL A 47 -6.77 2.17 21.70
CA VAL A 47 -6.79 2.99 22.94
C VAL A 47 -7.66 2.35 24.02
N ASN A 48 -7.96 1.06 23.91
CA ASN A 48 -8.87 0.37 24.81
C ASN A 48 -8.41 0.51 26.29
N PRO A 49 -9.19 1.21 27.14
CA PRO A 49 -8.82 1.48 28.51
C PRO A 49 -8.77 0.21 29.38
N ALA A 50 -9.46 -0.87 28.99
CA ALA A 50 -9.43 -2.14 29.71
C ALA A 50 -8.05 -2.80 29.61
N LEU A 51 -7.40 -2.73 28.44
CA LEU A 51 -6.04 -3.25 28.24
C LEU A 51 -5.01 -2.44 29.02
N ALA A 52 -5.17 -1.10 29.05
CA ALA A 52 -4.30 -0.23 29.84
C ALA A 52 -4.39 -0.53 31.35
N ARG A 53 -5.59 -0.80 31.87
CA ARG A 53 -5.81 -1.16 33.28
C ARG A 53 -5.23 -2.54 33.63
N GLN A 54 -5.35 -3.53 32.73
CA GLN A 54 -4.76 -4.86 32.94
C GLN A 54 -3.22 -4.81 32.93
N GLN A 55 -2.61 -4.02 32.06
CA GLN A 55 -1.14 -3.83 32.04
C GLN A 55 -0.63 -3.18 33.34
N GLN A 56 -1.35 -2.20 33.87
CA GLN A 56 -1.00 -1.59 35.17
C GLN A 56 -1.12 -2.58 36.34
N GLN A 57 -2.12 -3.45 36.35
CA GLN A 57 -2.29 -4.46 37.41
C GLN A 57 -1.23 -5.57 37.36
N GLN A 58 -0.70 -5.91 36.19
CA GLN A 58 0.26 -7.02 36.02
C GLN A 58 1.74 -6.58 36.01
N GLN A 59 2.07 -5.30 36.26
CA GLN A 59 3.45 -4.76 36.21
C GLN A 59 4.25 -5.19 34.97
N MET A 60 3.58 -5.45 33.85
CA MET A 60 4.23 -5.78 32.59
C MET A 60 4.66 -4.48 31.90
N ALA A 61 5.82 -4.49 31.25
CA ALA A 61 6.25 -3.38 30.39
C ALA A 61 5.11 -3.04 29.39
N PRO A 62 4.88 -1.75 29.09
CA PRO A 62 3.80 -1.35 28.19
C PRO A 62 4.00 -2.04 26.84
N LYS A 63 3.10 -2.97 26.50
CA LYS A 63 3.09 -3.60 25.18
C LYS A 63 2.67 -2.55 24.18
N ASP A 64 3.40 -2.41 23.07
CA ASP A 64 3.03 -1.48 22.00
C ASP A 64 1.55 -1.67 21.63
N SER A 65 0.81 -0.56 21.64
CA SER A 65 -0.60 -0.55 21.30
C SER A 65 -0.79 -1.02 19.85
N LYS A 66 -1.74 -1.92 19.64
CA LYS A 66 -2.03 -2.50 18.33
C LYS A 66 -2.42 -1.40 17.33
N LEU A 67 -1.91 -1.52 16.11
CA LEU A 67 -2.26 -0.63 15.00
C LEU A 67 -3.20 -1.36 14.04
N MET A 68 -4.26 -0.66 13.64
CA MET A 68 -5.11 -1.04 12.53
C MET A 68 -4.76 -0.17 11.34
N TYR A 69 -4.42 -0.81 10.23
CA TYR A 69 -4.17 -0.20 8.94
C TYR A 69 -5.44 -0.33 8.11
N GLN A 70 -5.82 0.74 7.42
CA GLN A 70 -6.94 0.75 6.49
C GLN A 70 -6.50 1.40 5.18
N VAL A 71 -6.81 0.77 4.06
CA VAL A 71 -6.56 1.30 2.72
C VAL A 71 -7.83 1.29 1.88
N SER A 72 -8.04 2.38 1.15
CA SER A 72 -9.13 2.53 0.18
C SER A 72 -8.52 2.88 -1.17
N LEU A 73 -8.84 2.10 -2.20
CA LEU A 73 -8.23 2.18 -3.53
C LEU A 73 -9.22 2.82 -4.51
N ALA A 74 -8.79 3.80 -5.32
CA ALA A 74 -9.67 4.44 -6.31
C ALA A 74 -10.23 3.44 -7.34
N GLN A 75 -9.52 2.33 -7.58
CA GLN A 75 -9.93 1.27 -8.50
C GLN A 75 -11.16 0.48 -8.01
N GLN A 76 -11.48 0.53 -6.73
CA GLN A 76 -12.66 -0.13 -6.14
C GLN A 76 -13.41 0.86 -5.23
N PRO A 77 -14.14 1.83 -5.82
CA PRO A 77 -14.92 2.78 -5.05
C PRO A 77 -15.90 2.07 -4.11
N GLY A 78 -15.93 2.49 -2.85
CA GLY A 78 -16.84 1.92 -1.83
C GLY A 78 -16.28 0.74 -1.04
N ARG A 79 -15.16 0.14 -1.48
CA ARG A 79 -14.46 -0.90 -0.71
C ARG A 79 -13.31 -0.33 0.09
N VAL A 80 -13.09 -0.90 1.27
CA VAL A 80 -11.95 -0.63 2.12
C VAL A 80 -11.37 -1.94 2.65
N TYR A 81 -10.07 -1.97 2.84
CA TYR A 81 -9.35 -3.13 3.33
C TYR A 81 -8.68 -2.79 4.64
N CYS A 82 -8.90 -3.61 5.66
CA CYS A 82 -8.43 -3.39 7.01
C CYS A 82 -7.52 -4.53 7.45
N MET A 83 -6.48 -4.23 8.23
CA MET A 83 -5.59 -5.22 8.82
C MET A 83 -5.14 -4.75 10.19
N VAL A 84 -5.22 -5.62 11.20
CA VAL A 84 -4.73 -5.33 12.55
C VAL A 84 -3.40 -6.03 12.77
N ASP A 85 -2.32 -5.28 13.01
CA ASP A 85 -1.00 -5.79 13.40
C ASP A 85 -0.37 -6.86 12.47
N GLY A 86 -0.73 -6.88 11.18
CA GLY A 86 -0.26 -7.90 10.22
C GLY A 86 -1.00 -9.22 10.28
N SER A 87 -2.15 -9.26 10.93
CA SER A 87 -3.02 -10.45 10.98
C SER A 87 -3.96 -10.48 9.76
N VAL A 88 -5.14 -11.08 9.93
CA VAL A 88 -6.12 -11.28 8.87
C VAL A 88 -6.52 -9.97 8.22
N VAL A 89 -6.58 -9.98 6.89
CA VAL A 89 -7.09 -8.87 6.08
C VAL A 89 -8.60 -9.02 5.96
N VAL A 90 -9.31 -7.93 6.29
CA VAL A 90 -10.77 -7.86 6.18
C VAL A 90 -11.14 -6.88 5.08
N GLU A 91 -11.92 -7.36 4.12
CA GLU A 91 -12.58 -6.51 3.14
C GLU A 91 -13.92 -6.04 3.73
N ALA A 92 -14.16 -4.72 3.68
CA ALA A 92 -15.36 -4.09 4.20
C ALA A 92 -15.85 -2.99 3.25
N GLU A 93 -17.08 -2.55 3.48
CA GLU A 93 -17.66 -1.38 2.81
C GLU A 93 -17.29 -0.09 3.54
N LYS A 94 -17.43 1.05 2.87
CA LYS A 94 -17.05 2.39 3.38
C LYS A 94 -17.73 2.75 4.70
N GLU A 95 -18.87 2.15 5.00
CA GLU A 95 -19.65 2.28 6.23
C GLU A 95 -18.85 1.88 7.48
N ILE A 96 -17.82 1.03 7.35
CA ILE A 96 -16.92 0.71 8.47
C ILE A 96 -16.23 1.95 9.03
N GLU A 97 -15.99 2.98 8.21
CA GLU A 97 -15.42 4.25 8.68
C GLU A 97 -16.38 4.97 9.64
N VAL A 98 -17.68 4.88 9.38
CA VAL A 98 -18.72 5.41 10.28
C VAL A 98 -18.72 4.63 11.59
N ILE A 99 -18.60 3.30 11.53
CA ILE A 99 -18.50 2.45 12.72
C ILE A 99 -17.25 2.84 13.54
N LEU A 100 -16.07 2.91 12.92
CA LEU A 100 -14.83 3.31 13.58
C LEU A 100 -14.92 4.71 14.19
N SER A 101 -15.63 5.64 13.54
CA SER A 101 -15.87 6.99 14.07
C SER A 101 -16.71 7.01 15.36
N ARG A 102 -17.53 5.97 15.59
CA ARG A 102 -18.31 5.78 16.82
C ARG A 102 -17.55 4.98 17.89
N LEU A 103 -16.53 4.23 17.50
CA LEU A 103 -15.69 3.41 18.37
C LEU A 103 -14.40 4.12 18.84
N LYS A 104 -14.43 5.45 19.00
CA LYS A 104 -13.24 6.25 19.39
C LYS A 104 -12.59 5.84 20.71
N ASN A 105 -13.35 5.20 21.60
CA ASN A 105 -12.84 4.66 22.87
C ASN A 105 -12.05 3.36 22.71
N LEU A 106 -12.08 2.75 21.51
CA LEU A 106 -11.33 1.55 21.16
C LEU A 106 -10.29 1.86 20.09
N TRP A 107 -10.66 2.60 19.04
CA TRP A 107 -9.80 2.91 17.91
C TRP A 107 -9.73 4.42 17.68
N GLN A 108 -8.55 4.99 17.89
CA GLN A 108 -8.30 6.40 17.64
C GLN A 108 -7.55 6.58 16.31
N LEU A 109 -8.07 7.41 15.41
CA LEU A 109 -7.37 7.76 14.17
C LEU A 109 -6.07 8.49 14.52
N ARG A 110 -4.94 7.90 14.16
CA ARG A 110 -3.59 8.43 14.37
C ARG A 110 -3.11 9.21 13.15
N GLN A 111 -3.35 8.68 11.95
CA GLN A 111 -2.88 9.28 10.72
C GLN A 111 -3.83 8.98 9.56
N ASN A 112 -3.96 9.93 8.64
CA ASN A 112 -4.70 9.80 7.40
C ASN A 112 -3.87 10.44 6.28
N VAL A 113 -3.64 9.70 5.21
CA VAL A 113 -2.81 10.11 4.07
C VAL A 113 -3.60 9.86 2.79
N TYR A 114 -3.62 10.86 1.93
CA TYR A 114 -4.12 10.74 0.57
C TYR A 114 -2.93 10.79 -0.37
N ILE A 115 -2.88 9.84 -1.29
CA ILE A 115 -1.80 9.72 -2.27
C ILE A 115 -2.45 9.87 -3.64
N GLU A 116 -1.91 10.79 -4.42
CA GLU A 116 -2.35 11.06 -5.78
C GLU A 116 -1.16 10.87 -6.73
N GLY A 117 -1.47 10.34 -7.91
CA GLY A 117 -0.50 9.96 -8.90
C GLY A 117 -1.11 9.85 -10.29
N VAL A 118 -0.36 9.22 -11.18
CA VAL A 118 -0.72 9.06 -12.59
C VAL A 118 -0.62 7.59 -12.96
N THR A 119 -1.55 7.13 -13.79
CA THR A 119 -1.55 5.78 -14.36
C THR A 119 -0.99 5.79 -15.77
N TYR A 120 -0.15 4.82 -16.09
CA TYR A 120 0.38 4.55 -17.42
C TYR A 120 0.07 3.10 -17.84
N GLU A 121 -0.35 2.92 -19.08
CA GLU A 121 -0.47 1.61 -19.72
C GLU A 121 0.73 1.36 -20.62
N ILE A 122 1.42 0.25 -20.43
CA ILE A 122 2.67 -0.12 -21.09
C ILE A 122 2.56 -1.60 -21.51
N GLY A 123 1.98 -1.85 -22.68
CA GLY A 123 1.70 -3.21 -23.15
C GLY A 123 0.84 -3.99 -22.15
N ASP A 124 1.36 -5.12 -21.67
CA ASP A 124 0.70 -6.00 -20.69
C ASP A 124 0.78 -5.48 -19.24
N PHE A 125 1.40 -4.33 -19.02
CA PHE A 125 1.56 -3.73 -17.69
C PHE A 125 0.75 -2.45 -17.53
N THR A 126 0.26 -2.24 -16.32
CA THR A 126 -0.15 -0.93 -15.83
C THR A 126 0.81 -0.48 -14.74
N LEU A 127 1.41 0.69 -14.92
CA LEU A 127 2.27 1.33 -13.93
C LEU A 127 1.53 2.54 -13.35
N ARG A 128 1.39 2.59 -12.03
CA ARG A 128 0.92 3.78 -11.32
C ARG A 128 2.04 4.37 -10.51
N VAL A 129 2.23 5.67 -10.62
CA VAL A 129 3.34 6.38 -10.00
C VAL A 129 2.78 7.53 -9.17
N ALA A 130 3.21 7.64 -7.92
CA ALA A 130 2.77 8.70 -7.02
C ALA A 130 3.85 9.16 -6.05
N ASN A 131 3.82 10.43 -5.67
CA ASN A 131 4.68 10.95 -4.61
C ASN A 131 4.07 10.61 -3.24
N ILE A 132 4.87 10.06 -2.33
CA ILE A 132 4.45 9.83 -0.94
C ILE A 132 4.75 11.09 -0.14
N LEU A 133 3.69 11.82 0.23
CA LEU A 133 3.77 13.01 1.07
C LEU A 133 3.05 12.75 2.40
N LEU A 134 3.75 12.96 3.51
CA LEU A 134 3.18 12.90 4.85
C LEU A 134 3.17 14.30 5.45
N GLY A 135 2.01 14.96 5.38
CA GLY A 135 1.94 16.40 5.62
C GLY A 135 2.81 17.13 4.60
N SER A 136 3.82 17.86 5.07
CA SER A 136 4.80 18.54 4.21
C SER A 136 6.06 17.71 3.93
N THR A 137 6.20 16.52 4.52
CA THR A 137 7.42 15.71 4.40
C THR A 137 7.32 14.73 3.25
N TYR A 138 8.24 14.86 2.29
CA TYR A 138 8.40 13.88 1.22
C TYR A 138 9.06 12.61 1.72
N LYS A 139 8.50 11.45 1.34
CA LYS A 139 8.95 10.12 1.77
C LYS A 139 9.34 9.23 0.59
N GLY A 140 9.50 9.75 -0.61
CA GLY A 140 9.88 8.97 -1.78
C GLY A 140 8.73 8.75 -2.75
N LEU A 141 9.01 7.93 -3.76
CA LEU A 141 8.11 7.69 -4.88
C LEU A 141 7.52 6.27 -4.77
N LEU A 142 6.21 6.16 -4.92
CA LEU A 142 5.48 4.90 -4.96
C LEU A 142 5.30 4.48 -6.41
N LEU A 143 5.59 3.21 -6.69
CA LEU A 143 5.34 2.53 -7.95
C LEU A 143 4.45 1.32 -7.68
N GLU A 144 3.27 1.29 -8.29
CA GLU A 144 2.39 0.12 -8.35
C GLU A 144 2.47 -0.46 -9.77
N ALA A 145 3.07 -1.64 -9.92
CA ALA A 145 3.19 -2.33 -11.19
C ALA A 145 2.22 -3.51 -11.22
N THR A 146 1.29 -3.50 -12.18
CA THR A 146 0.28 -4.54 -12.39
C THR A 146 0.55 -5.25 -13.70
N TYR A 147 0.58 -6.58 -13.69
CA TYR A 147 0.74 -7.43 -14.87
C TYR A 147 -0.59 -8.12 -15.19
N HIS A 148 -1.15 -7.85 -16.37
CA HIS A 148 -2.50 -8.28 -16.75
C HIS A 148 -2.66 -9.77 -17.07
N PRO A 149 -1.71 -10.43 -17.75
CA PRO A 149 -1.83 -11.84 -18.15
C PRO A 149 -1.79 -12.86 -17.00
N CYS A 150 -1.43 -12.45 -15.79
CA CYS A 150 -1.35 -13.36 -14.63
C CYS A 150 -2.37 -12.97 -13.56
N SER A 151 -3.02 -13.97 -12.97
CA SER A 151 -3.92 -13.81 -11.82
C SER A 151 -3.48 -14.63 -10.61
N THR A 152 -2.40 -15.39 -10.70
CA THR A 152 -1.89 -16.22 -9.60
C THR A 152 -0.78 -15.47 -8.86
N PRO A 153 -0.91 -15.26 -7.54
CA PRO A 153 0.10 -14.60 -6.73
C PRO A 153 1.50 -15.23 -6.88
N ASN A 154 2.55 -14.43 -6.73
CA ASN A 154 3.96 -14.81 -6.74
C ASN A 154 4.53 -15.38 -8.06
N VAL A 155 3.69 -15.82 -9.01
CA VAL A 155 4.13 -16.43 -10.28
C VAL A 155 4.85 -15.42 -11.19
N SER A 156 4.34 -14.19 -11.25
CA SER A 156 4.90 -13.12 -12.12
C SER A 156 5.84 -12.16 -11.39
N SER A 157 6.28 -12.50 -10.18
CA SER A 157 7.04 -11.60 -9.31
C SER A 157 8.39 -11.20 -9.89
N ASP A 158 9.13 -12.13 -10.47
CA ASP A 158 10.42 -11.83 -11.13
C ASP A 158 10.24 -10.97 -12.38
N LEU A 159 9.19 -11.23 -13.16
CA LEU A 159 8.86 -10.43 -14.34
C LEU A 159 8.54 -8.98 -13.96
N ILE A 160 7.71 -8.78 -12.92
CA ILE A 160 7.38 -7.45 -12.41
C ILE A 160 8.63 -6.77 -11.82
N ARG A 161 9.50 -7.52 -11.13
CA ARG A 161 10.76 -7.00 -10.59
C ARG A 161 11.68 -6.47 -11.70
N GLU A 162 11.87 -7.23 -12.77
CA GLU A 162 12.69 -6.80 -13.91
C GLU A 162 12.06 -5.61 -14.64
N PHE A 163 10.73 -5.60 -14.79
CA PHE A 163 10.01 -4.44 -15.33
C PHE A 163 10.26 -3.17 -14.50
N VAL A 164 10.13 -3.23 -13.17
CA VAL A 164 10.41 -2.08 -12.30
C VAL A 164 11.86 -1.62 -12.44
N LYS A 165 12.83 -2.54 -12.43
CA LYS A 165 14.26 -2.21 -12.64
C LYS A 165 14.54 -1.55 -13.98
N SER A 166 13.76 -1.85 -15.02
CA SER A 166 13.88 -1.22 -16.34
C SER A 166 13.38 0.24 -16.36
N ILE A 167 12.51 0.60 -15.40
CA ILE A 167 11.91 1.93 -15.30
C ILE A 167 12.74 2.85 -14.41
N VAL A 168 13.20 2.35 -13.26
CA VAL A 168 13.96 3.16 -12.30
C VAL A 168 15.44 3.24 -12.68
N PRO A 169 16.15 4.34 -12.36
CA PRO A 169 17.58 4.40 -12.55
C PRO A 169 18.32 3.45 -11.61
N LYS A 170 19.53 3.02 -12.00
CA LYS A 170 20.35 2.10 -11.19
C LYS A 170 20.74 2.64 -9.81
N THR A 171 20.66 3.94 -9.60
CA THR A 171 20.94 4.62 -8.32
C THR A 171 19.74 4.61 -7.36
N ALA A 172 18.60 4.05 -7.79
CA ALA A 172 17.40 4.02 -6.98
C ALA A 172 17.50 3.03 -5.81
N GLU A 173 17.22 3.51 -4.61
CA GLU A 173 17.06 2.66 -3.42
C GLU A 173 15.62 2.19 -3.32
N LEU A 174 15.37 0.92 -3.62
CA LEU A 174 14.03 0.34 -3.66
C LEU A 174 13.71 -0.42 -2.34
N SER A 175 12.54 -0.13 -1.76
CA SER A 175 11.84 -1.03 -0.83
C SER A 175 10.76 -1.76 -1.61
N ALA A 176 10.86 -3.09 -1.67
CA ALA A 176 9.84 -3.91 -2.30
C ALA A 176 9.87 -5.30 -1.68
N GLU A 177 8.69 -5.83 -1.43
CA GLU A 177 8.47 -7.25 -1.17
C GLU A 177 7.74 -7.79 -2.40
N TYR A 178 8.35 -8.72 -3.11
CA TYR A 178 7.79 -9.26 -4.36
C TYR A 178 7.03 -10.56 -4.13
N GLU A 179 7.25 -11.20 -2.99
CA GLU A 179 6.63 -12.49 -2.65
C GLU A 179 5.99 -12.39 -1.28
N TYR A 180 4.75 -12.86 -1.18
CA TYR A 180 4.02 -12.89 0.08
C TYR A 180 3.41 -14.26 0.29
N ASN A 181 3.39 -14.70 1.55
CA ASN A 181 2.57 -15.84 1.94
C ASN A 181 1.17 -15.34 2.36
N TYR A 182 0.24 -15.28 1.41
CA TYR A 182 -1.09 -14.70 1.60
C TYR A 182 -1.98 -15.51 2.54
N GLU A 183 -1.77 -16.83 2.63
CA GLU A 183 -2.51 -17.70 3.54
C GLU A 183 -2.35 -17.30 5.01
N THR A 184 -1.20 -16.72 5.39
CA THR A 184 -0.94 -16.26 6.77
C THR A 184 -1.90 -15.15 7.22
N VAL A 185 -2.51 -14.45 6.26
CA VAL A 185 -3.44 -13.35 6.50
C VAL A 185 -4.85 -13.63 5.96
N GLY A 186 -5.15 -14.90 5.67
CA GLY A 186 -6.47 -15.35 5.22
C GLY A 186 -6.78 -15.05 3.75
N LEU A 187 -5.76 -14.77 2.94
CA LEU A 187 -5.88 -14.53 1.50
C LEU A 187 -5.41 -15.76 0.68
N SER A 188 -5.89 -15.91 -0.56
CA SER A 188 -5.60 -17.07 -1.41
C SER A 188 -4.22 -16.97 -2.06
N ASN A 189 -3.41 -18.03 -2.01
CA ASN A 189 -2.17 -18.10 -2.80
C ASN A 189 -2.38 -18.46 -4.28
N ASN A 190 -3.62 -18.77 -4.68
CA ASN A 190 -3.94 -19.22 -6.04
C ASN A 190 -4.66 -18.15 -6.87
N ASP A 191 -5.45 -17.29 -6.22
CA ASP A 191 -6.32 -16.31 -6.85
C ASP A 191 -6.06 -14.90 -6.31
N PHE A 192 -5.45 -14.05 -7.15
CA PHE A 192 -5.19 -12.67 -6.80
C PHE A 192 -6.46 -11.83 -6.88
N THR A 193 -6.72 -11.08 -5.82
CA THR A 193 -7.86 -10.17 -5.65
C THR A 193 -7.39 -8.80 -5.19
N THR A 194 -8.27 -7.81 -5.21
CA THR A 194 -7.93 -6.46 -4.75
C THR A 194 -7.51 -6.41 -3.27
N ALA A 195 -7.98 -7.35 -2.44
CA ALA A 195 -7.55 -7.47 -1.05
C ALA A 195 -6.04 -7.75 -0.93
N HIS A 196 -5.43 -8.41 -1.92
CA HIS A 196 -3.98 -8.63 -1.98
C HIS A 196 -3.24 -7.32 -2.22
N THR A 197 -3.71 -6.50 -3.17
CA THR A 197 -3.16 -5.15 -3.39
C THR A 197 -3.29 -4.30 -2.13
N GLY A 198 -4.45 -4.33 -1.46
CA GLY A 198 -4.65 -3.65 -0.19
C GLY A 198 -3.67 -4.12 0.89
N TYR A 199 -3.47 -5.44 1.01
CA TYR A 199 -2.48 -6.01 1.92
C TYR A 199 -1.06 -5.56 1.64
N GLN A 200 -0.63 -5.59 0.37
CA GLN A 200 0.68 -5.11 -0.03
C GLN A 200 0.89 -3.64 0.38
N TYR A 201 -0.12 -2.78 0.21
CA TYR A 201 -0.05 -1.39 0.67
C TYR A 201 0.16 -1.31 2.17
N MET A 202 -0.63 -2.05 2.95
CA MET A 202 -0.55 -2.05 4.40
C MET A 202 0.82 -2.55 4.89
N MET A 203 1.36 -3.59 4.25
CA MET A 203 2.70 -4.11 4.56
C MET A 203 3.82 -3.16 4.16
N LEU A 204 3.75 -2.53 2.98
CA LEU A 204 4.74 -1.54 2.56
C LEU A 204 4.80 -0.38 3.56
N PHE A 205 3.65 0.20 3.91
CA PHE A 205 3.61 1.34 4.83
C PHE A 205 4.06 0.98 6.24
N ARG A 206 3.73 -0.23 6.71
CA ARG A 206 4.19 -0.76 8.00
C ARG A 206 5.70 -0.97 8.02
N ASN A 207 6.25 -1.73 7.06
CA ASN A 207 7.66 -2.14 7.05
C ASN A 207 8.60 -0.94 6.88
N ASP A 208 8.17 0.05 6.12
CA ASP A 208 8.96 1.24 5.83
C ASP A 208 8.80 2.38 6.84
N GLY A 209 8.04 2.17 7.92
CA GLY A 209 7.82 3.15 8.97
C GLY A 209 7.21 4.45 8.43
N LEU A 210 6.31 4.34 7.44
CA LEU A 210 5.70 5.50 6.80
C LEU A 210 4.62 6.15 7.67
N LEU A 211 4.17 5.54 8.78
CA LEU A 211 3.06 6.04 9.62
C LEU A 211 3.23 5.71 11.11
#